data_AF-A0A5C0ZQN4-F1
#
_entry.id   AF-A0A5C0ZQN4-F1
#
_cell.length_a   1.000
_cell.length_b   1.000
_cell.length_c   1.000
_cell.angle_alpha   90.00
_cell.angle_beta   90.00
_cell.angle_gamma   90.00
#
_symmetry.space_group_name_H-M   'P 1'
#
loop_
_entity.id
_entity.type
_entity.pdbx_description
1 polymer ?
#
loop_
_entity_poly.entity_id
_entity_poly.type
_entity_poly.pdbx_seq_one_letter_code
_entity_poly.pdbx_strand_id
1 'polypeptide(L)'
;MNARPKGPAPCPQCAYLLRLLYHEVRGLKEYTLEIQRFILQKEKEETVYRDAAYTMDRVGISKSTLLRCQNQGEIRVAKIVNRKKLYRDQDVERLRKTYWSLDA
;
A
#
# COMPACT_ATOMS: atom_id res chain seq x y z
N MET A 1 -25.44 11.68 29.34
CA MET A 1 -25.04 10.33 28.88
C MET A 1 -26.28 9.67 28.28
N ASN A 2 -26.40 9.63 26.95
CA ASN A 2 -27.60 9.08 26.30
C ASN A 2 -27.45 7.56 26.16
N ALA A 3 -28.16 6.82 27.03
CA ALA A 3 -28.30 5.38 26.89
C ALA A 3 -29.02 5.07 25.58
N ARG A 4 -28.39 4.29 24.69
CA ARG A 4 -29.07 3.78 23.49
C ARG A 4 -30.26 2.95 23.96
N PRO A 5 -31.48 3.19 23.47
CA PRO A 5 -32.61 2.33 23.80
C PRO A 5 -32.29 0.91 23.36
N LYS A 6 -32.29 -0.03 24.32
CA LYS A 6 -32.21 -1.45 24.02
C LYS A 6 -33.52 -1.80 23.33
N GLY A 7 -33.46 -2.00 22.01
CA GLY A 7 -34.61 -2.49 21.25
C GLY A 7 -35.12 -3.82 21.81
N PRO A 8 -36.36 -4.21 21.46
CA PRO A 8 -36.92 -5.48 21.90
C PRO A 8 -35.98 -6.64 21.53
N ALA A 9 -35.89 -7.64 22.42
CA ALA A 9 -35.07 -8.82 22.17
C ALA A 9 -35.52 -9.48 20.86
N PRO A 10 -34.60 -9.87 19.96
CA PRO A 10 -34.96 -10.51 18.71
C PRO A 10 -35.72 -11.81 19.00
N CYS A 11 -36.72 -12.11 18.18
CA CYS A 11 -37.44 -13.38 18.26
C CYS A 11 -36.46 -14.57 18.16
N PRO A 12 -36.74 -15.76 18.73
CA PRO A 12 -35.81 -16.90 18.70
C PRO A 12 -35.34 -17.27 17.28
N GLN A 13 -36.26 -17.22 16.30
CA GLN A 13 -35.96 -17.42 14.88
C GLN A 13 -35.02 -16.34 14.33
N CYS A 14 -35.26 -15.08 14.71
CA CYS A 14 -34.48 -13.92 14.33
C CYS A 14 -33.06 -14.00 14.91
N ALA A 15 -32.92 -14.43 16.17
CA ALA A 15 -31.64 -14.63 16.85
C ALA A 15 -30.82 -15.76 16.20
N TYR A 16 -31.48 -16.85 15.81
CA TYR A 16 -30.85 -17.95 15.07
C TYR A 16 -30.35 -17.49 13.70
N LEU A 17 -31.17 -16.76 12.93
CA LEU A 17 -30.78 -16.20 11.62
C LEU A 17 -29.60 -15.22 11.76
N LEU A 18 -29.65 -14.33 12.75
CA LEU A 18 -28.54 -13.41 13.04
C LEU A 18 -27.24 -14.14 13.34
N ARG A 19 -27.31 -15.27 14.06
CA ARG A 19 -26.14 -16.11 14.34
C ARG A 19 -25.56 -16.73 13.07
N LEU A 20 -26.41 -17.25 12.17
CA LEU A 20 -25.97 -17.79 10.88
C LEU A 20 -25.30 -16.72 10.02
N LEU A 21 -25.97 -15.58 9.84
CA LEU A 21 -25.43 -14.44 9.09
C LEU A 21 -24.12 -13.93 9.68
N TYR A 22 -23.99 -13.91 11.01
CA TYR A 22 -22.75 -13.52 11.67
C TYR A 22 -21.59 -14.46 11.30
N HIS A 23 -21.83 -15.78 11.25
CA HIS A 23 -20.80 -16.74 10.86
C HIS A 23 -20.38 -16.57 9.39
N GLU A 24 -21.33 -16.36 8.48
CA GLU A 24 -21.03 -16.10 7.07
C GLU A 24 -20.23 -14.81 6.88
N VAL A 25 -20.69 -13.70 7.48
CA VAL A 25 -20.00 -12.40 7.40
C VAL A 25 -18.60 -12.49 8.02
N ARG A 26 -18.46 -13.24 9.11
CA ARG A 26 -17.15 -13.50 9.72
C ARG A 26 -16.24 -14.27 8.77
N GLY A 27 -16.73 -15.34 8.16
CA GLY A 27 -15.97 -16.13 7.17
C GLY A 27 -15.53 -15.27 5.98
N LEU A 28 -16.44 -14.47 5.42
CA LEU A 28 -16.12 -13.55 4.33
C LEU A 28 -15.01 -12.54 4.71
N LYS A 29 -15.04 -12.02 5.94
CA LYS A 29 -13.98 -11.14 6.43
C LYS A 29 -12.64 -11.87 6.52
N GLU A 30 -12.62 -13.09 7.04
CA GLU A 30 -11.41 -13.90 7.15
C GLU A 30 -10.81 -14.19 5.76
N TYR A 31 -11.61 -14.60 4.78
CA TYR A 31 -11.17 -14.78 3.39
C TYR A 31 -10.65 -13.49 2.76
N THR A 32 -11.34 -12.36 2.98
CA THR A 32 -10.89 -11.07 2.44
C THR A 32 -9.51 -10.69 2.99
N LEU A 33 -9.27 -10.93 4.28
CA LEU A 33 -7.96 -10.69 4.90
C LEU A 33 -6.87 -11.62 4.35
N GLU A 34 -7.20 -12.87 4.04
CA GLU A 34 -6.27 -13.80 3.40
C GLU A 34 -5.88 -13.35 1.99
N ILE A 35 -6.87 -12.98 1.17
CA ILE A 35 -6.63 -12.46 -0.19
C ILE A 35 -5.77 -11.20 -0.12
N GLN A 36 -6.07 -10.27 0.78
CA GLN A 36 -5.26 -9.05 0.96
C GLN A 36 -3.83 -9.37 1.37
N ARG A 37 -3.62 -10.31 2.30
CA ARG A 37 -2.27 -10.76 2.68
C ARG A 37 -1.53 -11.37 1.51
N PHE A 38 -2.20 -12.19 0.69
CA PHE A 38 -1.61 -12.79 -0.50
C PHE A 38 -1.20 -11.74 -1.53
N ILE A 39 -2.06 -10.76 -1.81
CA ILE A 39 -1.76 -9.65 -2.74
C ILE A 39 -0.54 -8.87 -2.23
N LEU A 40 -0.53 -8.46 -0.96
CA LEU A 40 0.60 -7.71 -0.39
C LEU A 40 1.92 -8.49 -0.43
N GLN A 41 1.86 -9.80 -0.22
CA GLN A 41 3.03 -10.67 -0.32
C GLN A 41 3.53 -10.75 -1.78
N LYS A 42 2.63 -10.89 -2.74
CA LYS A 42 2.97 -10.92 -4.17
C LYS A 42 3.55 -9.59 -4.66
N GLU A 43 2.93 -8.48 -4.30
CA GLU A 43 3.45 -7.14 -4.60
C GLU A 43 4.87 -6.96 -4.05
N LYS A 44 5.14 -7.44 -2.84
CA LYS A 44 6.47 -7.38 -2.23
C LYS A 44 7.50 -8.23 -2.98
N GLU A 45 7.12 -9.41 -3.46
CA GLU A 45 7.97 -10.31 -4.26
C GLU A 45 8.30 -9.69 -5.64
N GLU A 46 7.31 -9.06 -6.27
CA GLU A 46 7.43 -8.44 -7.59
C GLU A 46 8.08 -7.05 -7.56
N THR A 47 8.19 -6.42 -6.38
CA THR A 47 8.77 -5.08 -6.25
C THR A 47 10.25 -5.12 -6.62
N VAL A 48 10.58 -4.58 -7.79
CA VAL A 48 11.96 -4.40 -8.24
C VAL A 48 12.56 -3.17 -7.55
N TYR A 49 13.74 -3.37 -6.96
CA TYR A 49 14.51 -2.31 -6.30
C TYR A 49 15.69 -1.88 -7.17
N ARG A 50 15.89 -0.57 -7.27
CA ARG A 50 16.96 0.07 -8.06
C ARG A 50 17.85 0.90 -7.17
N ASP A 51 19.14 0.94 -7.49
CA ASP A 51 20.08 1.78 -6.78
C ASP A 51 20.06 3.23 -7.29
N ALA A 52 20.77 4.12 -6.58
CA ALA A 52 20.84 5.52 -6.95
C ALA A 52 21.46 5.76 -8.34
N ALA A 53 22.41 4.90 -8.77
CA ALA A 53 23.07 5.06 -10.06
C ALA A 53 22.07 4.81 -11.19
N TYR A 54 21.33 3.71 -11.12
CA TYR A 54 20.25 3.41 -12.04
C TYR A 54 19.17 4.51 -12.03
N THR A 55 18.73 4.96 -10.85
CA THR A 55 17.71 6.02 -10.75
C THR A 55 18.15 7.30 -11.46
N MET A 56 19.39 7.74 -11.26
CA MET A 56 19.93 8.95 -11.90
C MET A 56 19.98 8.82 -13.42
N ASP A 57 20.49 7.68 -13.92
CA ASP A 57 20.58 7.39 -15.35
C ASP A 57 19.19 7.32 -15.99
N ARG A 58 18.28 6.54 -15.38
CA ARG A 58 16.94 6.31 -15.89
C ARG A 58 16.09 7.57 -15.97
N VAL A 59 16.21 8.45 -14.97
CA VAL A 59 15.49 9.73 -14.91
C VAL A 59 16.22 10.81 -15.71
N GLY A 60 17.53 10.69 -15.92
CA GLY A 60 18.35 11.70 -16.60
C GLY A 60 18.70 12.90 -15.71
N ILE A 61 18.98 12.66 -14.42
CA ILE A 61 19.26 13.73 -13.43
C ILE A 61 20.57 13.52 -12.70
N SER A 62 21.15 14.63 -12.22
CA SER A 62 22.35 14.61 -11.39
C SER A 62 22.07 14.11 -9.97
N LYS A 63 23.14 13.73 -9.27
CA LYS A 63 23.09 13.33 -7.85
C LYS A 63 22.52 14.42 -6.93
N SER A 64 22.88 15.67 -7.15
CA SER A 64 22.37 16.81 -6.38
C SER A 64 20.87 17.01 -6.61
N THR A 65 20.41 16.82 -7.85
CA THR A 65 18.99 16.86 -8.20
C THR A 65 18.23 15.72 -7.54
N LEU A 66 18.76 14.49 -7.60
CA LEU A 66 18.14 13.36 -6.91
C LEU A 66 18.01 13.60 -5.40
N LEU A 67 19.03 14.21 -4.77
CA LEU A 67 18.96 14.58 -3.35
C LEU A 67 17.89 15.67 -3.08
N ARG A 68 17.77 16.65 -3.97
CA ARG A 68 16.72 17.69 -3.87
C ARG A 68 15.33 17.08 -3.97
N CYS A 69 15.09 16.22 -4.97
CA CYS A 69 13.82 15.49 -5.14
C CYS A 69 13.50 14.62 -3.90
N GLN A 70 14.50 14.02 -3.26
CA GLN A 70 14.31 13.31 -1.99
C GLN A 70 13.88 14.24 -0.86
N ASN A 71 14.54 15.38 -0.71
CA ASN A 71 14.23 16.36 0.34
C ASN A 71 12.83 16.99 0.13
N GLN A 72 12.39 17.11 -1.13
CA GLN A 72 11.04 17.56 -1.50
C GLN A 72 9.98 16.46 -1.37
N GLY A 73 10.39 15.22 -1.14
CA GLY A 73 9.49 14.06 -1.00
C GLY A 73 8.97 13.49 -2.31
N GLU A 74 9.51 13.90 -3.46
CA GLU A 74 9.13 13.44 -4.81
C GLU A 74 9.53 11.98 -5.05
N ILE A 75 10.58 11.50 -4.36
CA ILE A 75 10.98 10.10 -4.37
C ILE A 75 11.43 9.67 -2.97
N ARG A 76 11.06 8.45 -2.55
CA ARG A 76 11.40 7.91 -1.23
C ARG A 76 12.38 6.75 -1.34
N VAL A 77 13.29 6.67 -0.38
CA VAL A 77 14.15 5.51 -0.20
C VAL A 77 13.29 4.37 0.33
N ALA A 78 13.17 3.30 -0.45
CA ALA A 78 12.35 2.14 -0.10
C ALA A 78 13.09 1.17 0.82
N LYS A 79 14.40 1.03 0.63
CA LYS A 79 15.26 0.17 1.45
C LYS A 79 16.68 0.70 1.49
N ILE A 80 17.41 0.41 2.56
CA ILE A 80 18.86 0.62 2.64
C ILE A 80 19.50 -0.77 2.79
N VAL A 81 20.38 -1.14 1.87
CA VAL A 81 21.13 -2.41 1.89
C VAL A 81 22.60 -2.09 1.70
N ASN A 82 23.48 -2.57 2.59
CA ASN A 82 24.93 -2.32 2.53
C ASN A 82 25.28 -0.83 2.35
N ARG A 83 24.59 0.05 3.11
CA ARG A 83 24.70 1.53 3.02
C ARG A 83 24.30 2.14 1.66
N LYS A 84 23.80 1.34 0.72
CA LYS A 84 23.22 1.82 -0.55
C LYS A 84 21.73 2.04 -0.38
N LYS A 85 21.26 3.22 -0.81
CA LYS A 85 19.84 3.56 -0.91
C LYS A 85 19.25 2.86 -2.13
N LEU A 86 18.13 2.19 -1.94
CA LEU A 86 17.35 1.54 -2.98
C LEU A 86 15.97 2.21 -3.09
N TYR A 87 15.50 2.35 -4.32
CA TYR A 87 14.22 2.95 -4.69
C TYR A 87 13.37 1.89 -5.40
N ARG A 88 12.05 1.96 -5.28
CA ARG A 88 11.19 1.08 -6.08
C ARG A 88 11.23 1.55 -7.53
N ASP A 89 11.30 0.62 -8.47
CA ASP A 89 11.32 0.93 -9.90
C ASP A 89 10.11 1.80 -10.31
N GLN A 90 8.92 1.52 -9.74
CA GLN A 90 7.71 2.31 -9.93
C GLN A 90 7.85 3.78 -9.47
N ASP A 91 8.53 4.01 -8.34
CA ASP A 91 8.76 5.37 -7.82
C ASP A 91 9.78 6.12 -8.70
N VAL A 92 10.76 5.40 -9.26
CA VAL A 92 11.72 5.95 -10.25
C VAL A 92 10.99 6.38 -11.53
N GLU A 93 10.10 5.54 -12.06
CA GLU A 93 9.30 5.89 -13.25
C GLU A 93 8.35 7.06 -12.98
N ARG A 94 7.71 7.09 -11.80
CA ARG A 94 6.88 8.23 -11.40
C ARG A 94 7.70 9.52 -11.36
N LEU A 95 8.86 9.49 -10.70
CA LEU A 95 9.75 10.65 -10.68
C LEU A 95 10.13 11.09 -12.10
N ARG A 96 10.48 10.15 -12.98
CA ARG A 96 10.81 10.47 -14.38
C ARG A 96 9.67 11.19 -15.09
N LYS A 97 8.45 10.67 -14.97
CA LYS A 97 7.28 11.26 -15.60
C LYS A 97 6.98 12.65 -15.06
N THR A 98 6.99 12.82 -13.73
CA THR A 98 6.72 14.10 -13.08
C THR A 98 7.80 15.14 -13.41
N TYR A 99 9.07 14.75 -13.35
CA TYR A 99 10.20 15.66 -13.59
C TYR A 99 10.20 16.21 -15.04
N TRP A 100 9.85 15.37 -16.00
CA TRP A 100 9.79 15.74 -17.42
C TRP A 100 8.40 16.17 -17.89
N SER A 101 7.43 16.27 -16.98
CA SER A 101 6.02 16.60 -17.31
C SER A 101 5.43 15.72 -18.43
N LEU A 102 5.74 14.42 -18.41
CA LEU A 102 5.30 13.45 -19.43
C LEU A 102 3.90 12.88 -19.20
N ASP A 103 3.23 13.25 -18.10
CA ASP A 103 1.85 12.88 -17.80
C ASP A 103 0.87 13.99 -18.23
N ALA A 104 1.09 14.59 -19.41
CA ALA A 104 0.21 15.58 -20.05
C ALA A 104 -0.89 14.91 -20.89
#